data_AF-C4TB74-F1
#
_entry.id   AF-C4TB74-F1
#
_cell.length_a   1.000
_cell.length_b   1.000
_cell.length_c   1.000
_cell.angle_alpha   90.00
_cell.angle_beta   90.00
_cell.angle_gamma   90.00
#
_symmetry.space_group_name_H-M   'P 1'
#
loop_
_entity.id
_entity.type
_entity.pdbx_description
1 polymer ?
#
loop_
_entity_poly.entity_id
_entity_poly.type
_entity_poly.pdbx_seq_one_letter_code
_entity_poly.pdbx_strand_id
1 'polypeptide(L)'
;HTSGASGVAGLIKMVMAMRHGVLPKTLHVDAPSPHIDWQSGEVELLTEAREWTSHGRPRRAGVSSFGVSGTDAHIIVEEAPAGTPAAAGSETVTPATVPATATATVPAPATPVLLSARTEAAVRAQAERLRRHLLENPGLSVLDIGHSQLTTRAALDHHAVLVATDRDELATELAAFAVGEVTERTAFGRPATSAKPVFVFPGQGAQWEGMAVELLDTSPVFAAEIAACGEALAEFVDWRLEDVLRGAPCAPSLERVDVVQPALFSVMVSLAALWRSCGVEPSAVVG
;
A
#
# COMPACT_ATOMS: atom_id res chain seq x y z
N HIS A 1 -5.88 12.30 35.64
CA HIS A 1 -6.01 13.72 35.26
C HIS A 1 -4.72 14.14 34.56
N THR A 2 -4.77 14.50 33.27
CA THR A 2 -3.57 14.83 32.44
C THR A 2 -3.40 16.35 32.26
N SER A 3 -3.99 17.13 33.15
CA SER A 3 -3.90 18.59 33.19
C SER A 3 -4.35 19.21 31.87
N GLY A 4 -3.49 19.94 31.16
CA GLY A 4 -3.86 20.58 29.88
C GLY A 4 -4.35 19.60 28.82
N ALA A 5 -4.05 18.31 28.93
CA ALA A 5 -4.49 17.28 27.99
C ALA A 5 -5.77 16.53 28.44
N SER A 6 -6.39 16.90 29.57
CA SER A 6 -7.55 16.16 30.11
C SER A 6 -8.73 16.15 29.13
N GLY A 7 -9.05 17.29 28.51
CA GLY A 7 -10.16 17.39 27.55
C GLY A 7 -9.95 16.50 26.32
N VAL A 8 -8.78 16.55 25.68
CA VAL A 8 -8.48 15.72 24.50
C VAL A 8 -8.38 14.23 24.84
N ALA A 9 -7.93 13.86 26.04
CA ALA A 9 -7.97 12.47 26.49
C ALA A 9 -9.42 11.95 26.59
N GLY A 10 -10.36 12.77 27.08
CA GLY A 10 -11.79 12.46 27.07
C GLY A 10 -12.35 12.32 25.65
N LEU A 11 -11.93 13.19 24.73
CA LEU A 11 -12.30 13.09 23.31
C LEU A 11 -11.80 11.78 22.67
N ILE A 12 -10.52 11.45 22.85
CA ILE A 12 -9.92 10.20 22.34
C ILE A 12 -10.67 8.98 22.88
N LYS A 13 -10.98 8.96 24.19
CA LYS A 13 -11.80 7.91 24.81
C LYS A 13 -13.11 7.72 24.05
N MET A 14 -13.83 8.81 23.79
CA MET A 14 -15.15 8.72 23.16
C MET A 14 -15.09 8.37 21.67
N VAL A 15 -14.11 8.87 20.93
CA VAL A 15 -13.90 8.48 19.52
C VAL A 15 -13.56 6.99 19.41
N MET A 16 -12.69 6.47 20.28
CA MET A 16 -12.37 5.04 20.30
C MET A 16 -13.58 4.19 20.74
N ALA A 17 -14.37 4.67 21.70
CA ALA A 17 -15.60 4.00 22.12
C ALA A 17 -16.62 3.89 20.97
N MET A 18 -16.75 4.93 20.13
CA MET A 18 -17.61 4.91 18.94
C MET A 18 -17.05 3.93 17.90
N ARG A 19 -15.75 4.00 17.58
CA ARG A 19 -15.09 3.11 16.61
C ARG A 19 -15.23 1.64 16.97
N HIS A 20 -15.13 1.31 18.26
CA HIS A 20 -15.23 -0.07 18.72
C HIS A 20 -16.64 -0.47 19.15
N GLY A 21 -17.61 0.46 19.14
CA GLY A 21 -18.98 0.18 19.59
C GLY A 21 -19.09 -0.23 21.06
N VAL A 22 -18.17 0.23 21.92
CA VAL A 22 -18.11 -0.16 23.35
C VAL A 22 -17.82 1.06 24.20
N LEU A 23 -18.66 1.30 25.21
CA LEU A 23 -18.41 2.29 26.25
C LEU A 23 -17.52 1.65 27.34
N PRO A 24 -16.28 2.14 27.55
CA PRO A 24 -15.37 1.55 28.54
C PRO A 24 -15.72 2.01 29.96
N LYS A 25 -15.63 1.08 30.92
CA LYS A 25 -15.92 1.36 32.33
C LYS A 25 -15.08 2.51 32.90
N THR A 26 -15.67 3.24 33.84
CA THR A 26 -14.92 4.08 34.75
C THR A 26 -14.28 3.23 35.85
N LEU A 27 -13.05 3.56 36.23
CA LEU A 27 -12.31 2.84 37.27
C LEU A 27 -12.49 3.54 38.62
N HIS A 28 -12.15 2.83 39.69
CA HIS A 28 -12.15 3.34 41.07
C HIS A 28 -13.51 3.84 41.57
N VAL A 29 -14.58 3.15 41.17
CA VAL A 29 -15.92 3.34 41.72
C VAL A 29 -16.23 2.15 42.63
N ASP A 30 -15.92 2.29 43.92
CA ASP A 30 -16.30 1.30 44.94
C ASP A 30 -17.78 1.47 45.33
N ALA A 31 -18.22 2.72 45.47
CA ALA A 31 -19.62 3.12 45.63
C ALA A 31 -19.83 4.52 45.02
N PRO A 32 -21.03 4.85 44.49
CA PRO A 32 -21.36 6.20 44.03
C PRO A 32 -21.21 7.24 45.17
N SER A 33 -20.77 8.46 44.84
CA SER A 33 -20.60 9.52 45.84
C SER A 33 -21.93 9.84 46.55
N PRO A 34 -21.98 9.90 47.89
CA PRO A 34 -23.20 10.21 48.64
C PRO A 34 -23.61 11.69 48.54
N HIS A 35 -22.74 12.55 47.97
CA HIS A 35 -23.01 13.97 47.78
C HIS A 35 -23.78 14.28 46.48
N ILE A 36 -24.11 13.26 45.69
CA ILE A 36 -24.84 13.37 44.44
C ILE A 36 -26.11 12.53 44.59
N ASP A 37 -27.26 13.11 44.27
CA ASP A 37 -28.51 12.36 44.16
C ASP A 37 -28.54 11.61 42.83
N TRP A 38 -28.23 10.32 42.88
CA TRP A 38 -28.24 9.44 41.71
C TRP A 38 -29.62 8.87 41.39
N GLN A 39 -30.60 8.95 42.30
CA GLN A 39 -31.90 8.30 42.13
C GLN A 39 -32.90 9.18 41.37
N SER A 40 -32.80 10.51 41.51
CA SER A 40 -33.71 11.44 40.83
C SER A 40 -33.30 11.81 39.40
N GLY A 41 -32.05 11.49 38.99
CA GLY A 41 -31.50 11.84 37.68
C GLY A 41 -31.50 10.70 36.67
N GLU A 42 -31.38 11.04 35.38
CA GLU A 42 -31.20 10.06 34.29
C GLU A 42 -29.71 9.75 34.01
N VAL A 43 -28.85 9.87 35.02
CA VAL A 43 -27.39 9.68 34.89
C VAL A 43 -26.95 8.47 35.70
N GLU A 44 -26.23 7.56 35.05
CA GLU A 44 -25.67 6.35 35.67
C GLU A 44 -24.14 6.34 35.53
N LEU A 45 -23.44 5.89 36.59
CA LEU A 45 -22.01 5.62 36.51
C LEU A 45 -21.76 4.34 35.72
N LEU A 46 -20.85 4.41 34.74
CA LEU A 46 -20.49 3.26 33.92
C LEU A 46 -19.45 2.35 34.61
N THR A 47 -19.87 1.57 35.61
CA THR A 47 -18.97 0.70 36.42
C THR A 47 -18.50 -0.55 35.66
N GLU A 48 -19.19 -0.91 34.59
CA GLU A 48 -18.87 -2.03 33.70
C GLU A 48 -18.81 -1.55 32.24
N ALA A 49 -17.99 -2.21 31.43
CA ALA A 49 -17.95 -1.91 30.00
C ALA A 49 -19.26 -2.39 29.36
N ARG A 50 -19.87 -1.55 28.53
CA ARG A 50 -21.16 -1.86 27.89
C ARG A 50 -21.03 -1.74 26.38
N GLU A 51 -21.68 -2.65 25.67
CA GLU A 51 -21.88 -2.49 24.23
C GLU A 51 -22.67 -1.20 23.99
N TRP A 52 -22.24 -0.43 22.99
CA TRP A 52 -22.88 0.82 22.63
C TRP A 52 -23.52 0.66 21.27
N THR A 53 -24.78 0.28 21.23
CA THR A 53 -25.54 0.08 19.99
C THR A 53 -26.16 1.40 19.50
N SER A 54 -26.11 1.66 18.19
CA SER A 54 -26.62 2.90 17.58
C SER A 54 -28.17 2.97 17.55
N HIS A 55 -28.87 1.84 17.55
CA HIS A 55 -30.35 1.76 17.52
C HIS A 55 -31.02 2.69 16.48
N GLY A 56 -30.43 2.82 15.29
CA GLY A 56 -30.98 3.65 14.21
C GLY A 56 -30.72 5.15 14.36
N ARG A 57 -29.86 5.57 15.30
CA ARG A 57 -29.40 6.96 15.46
C ARG A 57 -27.88 7.00 15.63
N PRO A 58 -27.18 8.02 15.11
CA PRO A 58 -25.73 8.14 15.36
C PRO A 58 -25.45 8.16 16.86
N ARG A 59 -24.43 7.42 17.30
CA ARG A 59 -23.95 7.49 18.69
C ARG A 59 -23.46 8.91 18.96
N ARG A 60 -23.85 9.48 20.10
CA ARG A 60 -23.45 10.83 20.54
C ARG A 60 -22.95 10.83 21.96
N ALA A 61 -21.91 11.60 22.23
CA ALA A 61 -21.40 11.81 23.57
C ALA A 61 -21.01 13.26 23.82
N GLY A 62 -21.25 13.74 25.03
CA GLY A 62 -20.70 14.98 25.53
C GLY A 62 -19.32 14.74 26.17
N VAL A 63 -18.37 15.64 25.92
CA VAL A 63 -17.08 15.69 26.63
C VAL A 63 -16.96 17.06 27.28
N SER A 64 -16.87 17.08 28.61
CA SER A 64 -16.70 18.30 29.40
C SER A 64 -15.29 18.37 29.97
N SER A 65 -14.72 19.57 30.01
CA SER A 65 -13.45 19.87 30.68
C SER A 65 -13.55 21.20 31.41
N PHE A 66 -13.22 21.19 32.70
CA PHE A 66 -13.36 22.34 33.59
C PHE A 66 -11.98 22.71 34.13
N GLY A 67 -11.49 23.89 33.77
CA GLY A 67 -10.17 24.39 34.17
C GLY A 67 -10.20 25.02 35.56
N VAL A 68 -9.07 24.94 36.29
CA VAL A 68 -8.95 25.55 37.62
C VAL A 68 -9.12 27.07 37.61
N SER A 69 -8.88 27.72 36.46
CA SER A 69 -9.17 29.15 36.25
C SER A 69 -10.67 29.49 36.20
N GLY A 70 -11.55 28.48 36.20
CA GLY A 70 -13.00 28.64 35.98
C GLY A 70 -13.40 28.68 34.50
N THR A 71 -12.48 28.35 33.58
CA THR A 71 -12.80 28.24 32.15
C THR A 71 -13.30 26.85 31.82
N ASP A 72 -14.50 26.80 31.25
CA ASP A 72 -15.20 25.56 30.94
C ASP A 72 -15.31 25.36 29.43
N ALA A 73 -15.12 24.11 28.99
CA ALA A 73 -15.35 23.70 27.62
C ALA A 73 -16.23 22.46 27.59
N HIS A 74 -17.22 22.45 26.68
CA HIS A 74 -18.06 21.30 26.42
C HIS A 74 -18.18 21.09 24.91
N ILE A 75 -17.97 19.86 24.46
CA ILE A 75 -18.12 19.47 23.06
C ILE A 75 -19.08 18.28 22.95
N ILE A 76 -19.81 18.25 21.85
CA ILE A 76 -20.66 17.12 21.47
C ILE A 76 -19.96 16.42 20.30
N VAL A 77 -19.73 15.12 20.45
CA VAL A 77 -19.13 14.25 19.43
C VAL A 77 -20.23 13.35 18.90
N GLU A 78 -20.27 13.19 17.57
CA GLU A 78 -21.18 12.29 16.88
C GLU A 78 -20.37 11.28 16.06
N GLU A 79 -20.88 10.05 16.00
CA GLU A 79 -20.37 8.99 15.14
C GLU A 79 -20.37 9.39 13.66
N ALA A 80 -19.35 8.98 12.92
CA ALA A 80 -19.26 9.27 11.49
C ALA A 80 -20.41 8.58 10.71
N PRO A 81 -20.91 9.18 9.62
CA PRO A 81 -21.93 8.55 8.78
C PRO A 81 -21.47 7.18 8.26
N ALA A 82 -22.37 6.19 8.28
CA ALA A 82 -22.11 4.87 7.72
C ALA A 82 -21.65 4.98 6.26
N GLY A 83 -20.55 4.31 5.91
CA GLY A 83 -19.96 4.36 4.57
C GLY A 83 -18.99 5.53 4.34
N THR A 84 -18.75 6.40 5.33
CA THR A 84 -17.57 7.27 5.30
C THR A 84 -16.34 6.37 5.37
N PRO A 85 -15.43 6.37 4.38
CA PRO A 85 -14.22 5.56 4.45
C PRO A 85 -13.48 5.92 5.73
N ALA A 86 -13.36 4.96 6.66
CA ALA A 86 -12.56 5.17 7.85
C ALA A 86 -11.15 5.54 7.36
N ALA A 87 -10.68 6.73 7.71
CA ALA A 87 -9.29 7.11 7.49
C ALA A 87 -8.42 6.10 8.25
N ALA A 88 -7.92 5.11 7.51
CA ALA A 88 -6.99 4.05 7.89
C ALA A 88 -7.08 3.55 9.35
N GLY A 89 -7.81 2.45 9.54
CA GLY A 89 -7.43 1.47 10.54
C GLY A 89 -8.57 0.51 10.86
N SER A 90 -8.25 -0.78 10.76
CA SER A 90 -8.95 -1.91 11.37
C SER A 90 -10.47 -1.78 11.45
N GLU A 91 -11.12 -2.06 10.33
CA GLU A 91 -12.36 -2.85 10.35
C GLU A 91 -12.22 -3.93 9.29
N THR A 92 -12.57 -5.14 9.68
CA THR A 92 -12.69 -6.31 8.84
C THR A 92 -13.76 -6.01 7.79
N VAL A 93 -13.35 -5.41 6.67
CA VAL A 93 -14.19 -5.34 5.48
C VAL A 93 -14.28 -6.77 4.98
N THR A 94 -15.40 -7.44 5.27
CA THR A 94 -15.83 -8.59 4.48
C THR A 94 -15.82 -8.11 3.03
N PRO A 95 -15.03 -8.72 2.12
CA PRO A 95 -14.94 -8.23 0.75
C PRO A 95 -16.35 -8.26 0.18
N ALA A 96 -16.86 -7.10 -0.25
CA ALA A 96 -18.01 -7.08 -1.14
C ALA A 96 -17.66 -8.02 -2.29
N THR A 97 -18.40 -9.11 -2.39
CA THR A 97 -18.21 -10.14 -3.40
C THR A 97 -18.47 -9.49 -4.77
N VAL A 98 -17.42 -8.97 -5.38
CA VAL A 98 -17.38 -8.83 -6.83
C VAL A 98 -17.57 -10.26 -7.36
N PRO A 99 -18.51 -10.52 -8.27
CA PRO A 99 -18.71 -11.87 -8.79
C PRO A 99 -17.37 -12.38 -9.31
N ALA A 100 -16.87 -13.45 -8.70
CA ALA A 100 -15.72 -14.17 -9.20
C ALA A 100 -16.14 -14.84 -10.50
N THR A 101 -16.04 -14.11 -11.61
CA THR A 101 -15.90 -14.73 -12.93
C THR A 101 -14.58 -15.49 -12.92
N ALA A 102 -14.70 -16.81 -12.78
CA ALA A 102 -13.60 -17.73 -12.95
C ALA A 102 -13.03 -17.60 -14.36
N THR A 103 -11.82 -17.04 -14.48
CA THR A 103 -10.90 -17.30 -15.60
C THR A 103 -9.51 -16.75 -15.26
N ALA A 104 -8.51 -17.65 -15.31
CA ALA A 104 -7.07 -17.44 -15.14
C ALA A 104 -6.57 -17.01 -13.75
N THR A 105 -5.84 -17.92 -13.10
CA THR A 105 -4.94 -17.62 -11.98
C THR A 105 -3.80 -16.75 -12.49
N VAL A 106 -4.03 -15.44 -12.60
CA VAL A 106 -2.95 -14.47 -12.81
C VAL A 106 -2.15 -14.44 -11.51
N PRO A 107 -0.81 -14.68 -11.53
CA PRO A 107 0.03 -14.49 -10.36
C PRO A 107 -0.19 -13.09 -9.78
N ALA A 108 -0.19 -12.97 -8.45
CA ALA A 108 -0.29 -11.65 -7.83
C ALA A 108 0.88 -10.77 -8.34
N PRO A 109 0.61 -9.53 -8.81
CA PRO A 109 1.65 -8.71 -9.39
C PRO A 109 2.71 -8.39 -8.34
N ALA A 110 3.98 -8.45 -8.75
CA ALA A 110 5.10 -8.00 -7.94
C ALA A 110 4.84 -6.57 -7.43
N THR A 111 4.73 -6.43 -6.12
CA THR A 111 4.32 -5.18 -5.48
C THR A 111 5.53 -4.50 -4.82
N PRO A 112 5.87 -3.26 -5.19
CA PRO A 112 6.89 -2.50 -4.50
C PRO A 112 6.35 -1.95 -3.16
N VAL A 113 7.08 -2.21 -2.08
CA VAL A 113 6.79 -1.69 -0.74
C VAL A 113 7.89 -0.71 -0.34
N LEU A 114 7.56 0.58 -0.35
CA LEU A 114 8.47 1.66 0.02
C LEU A 114 8.50 1.85 1.55
N LEU A 115 9.69 1.91 2.13
CA LEU A 115 9.93 2.39 3.48
C LEU A 115 10.79 3.63 3.41
N SER A 116 10.49 4.64 4.24
CA SER A 116 11.35 5.80 4.34
C SER A 116 11.51 6.29 5.79
N ALA A 117 12.69 6.83 6.09
CA ALA A 117 13.00 7.45 7.37
C ALA A 117 14.13 8.48 7.23
N ARG A 118 14.36 9.28 8.29
CA ARG A 118 15.44 10.28 8.32
C ARG A 118 16.84 9.68 8.48
N THR A 119 16.95 8.42 8.89
CA THR A 119 18.22 7.71 9.10
C THR A 119 18.11 6.27 8.65
N GLU A 120 19.24 5.67 8.25
CA GLU A 120 19.29 4.27 7.83
C GLU A 120 18.77 3.31 8.92
N ALA A 121 19.20 3.51 10.17
CA ALA A 121 18.75 2.71 11.31
C ALA A 121 17.23 2.82 11.50
N ALA A 122 16.63 3.98 11.25
CA ALA A 122 15.19 4.16 11.35
C ALA A 122 14.41 3.46 10.23
N VAL A 123 14.97 3.36 9.01
CA VAL A 123 14.37 2.58 7.91
C VAL A 123 14.38 1.09 8.26
N ARG A 124 15.48 0.56 8.82
CA ARG A 124 15.55 -0.83 9.28
C ARG A 124 14.59 -1.11 10.43
N ALA A 125 14.49 -0.19 11.39
CA ALA A 125 13.50 -0.29 12.46
C ALA A 125 12.05 -0.23 11.91
N GLN A 126 11.81 0.49 10.81
CA GLN A 126 10.52 0.53 10.14
C GLN A 126 10.19 -0.80 9.46
N ALA A 127 11.17 -1.47 8.86
CA ALA A 127 11.00 -2.80 8.29
C ALA A 127 10.56 -3.83 9.35
N GLU A 128 11.22 -3.85 10.51
CA GLU A 128 10.83 -4.73 11.61
C GLU A 128 9.43 -4.41 12.17
N ARG A 129 9.07 -3.11 12.29
CA ARG A 129 7.70 -2.72 12.69
C ARG A 129 6.67 -3.18 11.67
N LEU A 130 6.93 -3.01 10.37
CA LEU A 130 6.02 -3.44 9.32
C LEU A 130 5.90 -4.96 9.28
N ARG A 131 7.00 -5.69 9.44
CA ARG A 131 6.99 -7.16 9.52
C ARG A 131 6.13 -7.65 10.67
N ARG A 132 6.27 -7.07 11.86
CA ARG A 132 5.42 -7.40 13.00
C ARG A 132 3.95 -7.11 12.72
N HIS A 133 3.66 -5.92 12.20
CA HIS A 133 2.29 -5.54 11.83
C HIS A 133 1.68 -6.49 10.81
N LEU A 134 2.46 -6.88 9.80
CA LEU A 134 2.07 -7.87 8.81
C LEU A 134 1.68 -9.17 9.53
N LEU A 135 2.58 -9.76 10.30
CA LEU A 135 2.37 -11.03 11.01
C LEU A 135 1.15 -11.02 11.95
N GLU A 136 0.92 -9.92 12.67
CA GLU A 136 -0.23 -9.77 13.58
C GLU A 136 -1.58 -9.62 12.84
N ASN A 137 -1.56 -9.29 11.55
CA ASN A 137 -2.76 -9.00 10.76
C ASN A 137 -2.80 -9.87 9.48
N PRO A 138 -3.18 -11.17 9.58
CA PRO A 138 -3.15 -12.13 8.45
C PRO A 138 -4.00 -11.74 7.24
N GLY A 139 -5.04 -10.92 7.42
CA GLY A 139 -5.93 -10.50 6.33
C GLY A 139 -5.42 -9.34 5.47
N LEU A 140 -4.24 -8.77 5.73
CA LEU A 140 -3.73 -7.64 4.96
C LEU A 140 -3.17 -8.08 3.61
N SER A 141 -3.64 -7.41 2.54
CA SER A 141 -3.10 -7.53 1.20
C SER A 141 -1.74 -6.83 1.08
N VAL A 142 -0.79 -7.46 0.38
CA VAL A 142 0.52 -6.85 0.04
C VAL A 142 0.33 -5.59 -0.79
N LEU A 143 -0.65 -5.60 -1.72
CA LEU A 143 -0.98 -4.45 -2.56
C LEU A 143 -1.45 -3.26 -1.72
N ASP A 144 -2.35 -3.49 -0.76
CA ASP A 144 -2.85 -2.43 0.12
C ASP A 144 -1.73 -1.85 0.99
N ILE A 145 -0.80 -2.69 1.45
CA ILE A 145 0.39 -2.25 2.18
C ILE A 145 1.27 -1.38 1.29
N GLY A 146 1.63 -1.85 0.09
CA GLY A 146 2.46 -1.10 -0.86
C GLY A 146 1.83 0.25 -1.22
N HIS A 147 0.55 0.24 -1.58
CA HIS A 147 -0.23 1.45 -1.88
C HIS A 147 -0.25 2.42 -0.68
N SER A 148 -0.52 1.92 0.52
CA SER A 148 -0.55 2.74 1.74
C SER A 148 0.81 3.35 2.05
N GLN A 149 1.89 2.59 1.91
CA GLN A 149 3.25 3.11 2.10
C GLN A 149 3.60 4.22 1.11
N LEU A 150 3.13 4.11 -0.14
CA LEU A 150 3.41 5.09 -1.17
C LEU A 150 2.57 6.37 -1.03
N THR A 151 1.30 6.25 -0.64
CA THR A 151 0.33 7.37 -0.74
C THR A 151 -0.01 8.03 0.60
N THR A 152 0.21 7.34 1.72
CA THR A 152 -0.22 7.80 3.06
C THR A 152 0.93 8.06 4.03
N ARG A 153 2.18 7.94 3.58
CA ARG A 153 3.38 8.16 4.39
C ARG A 153 4.22 9.27 3.75
N ALA A 154 4.90 10.04 4.60
CA ALA A 154 5.88 11.00 4.12
C ALA A 154 7.05 10.26 3.46
N ALA A 155 7.58 10.81 2.36
CA ALA A 155 8.84 10.38 1.78
C ALA A 155 9.99 11.14 2.46
N LEU A 156 10.88 10.40 3.14
CA LEU A 156 12.00 10.94 3.94
C LEU A 156 13.35 10.55 3.33
N ASP A 157 14.45 11.06 3.87
CA ASP A 157 15.76 11.06 3.18
C ASP A 157 16.34 9.68 2.84
N HIS A 158 16.04 8.63 3.60
CA HIS A 158 16.51 7.27 3.35
C HIS A 158 15.35 6.38 2.93
N HIS A 159 15.50 5.70 1.79
CA HIS A 159 14.48 4.85 1.18
C HIS A 159 14.97 3.39 1.12
N ALA A 160 14.06 2.46 1.42
CA ALA A 160 14.18 1.06 1.03
C ALA A 160 12.94 0.69 0.22
N VAL A 161 13.12 0.05 -0.93
CA VAL A 161 12.03 -0.53 -1.72
C VAL A 161 12.25 -2.03 -1.75
N LEU A 162 11.30 -2.77 -1.20
CA LEU A 162 11.28 -4.23 -1.21
C LEU A 162 10.19 -4.67 -2.18
N VAL A 163 10.52 -5.57 -3.10
CA VAL A 163 9.55 -6.11 -4.08
C VAL A 163 9.14 -7.50 -3.63
N ALA A 164 7.82 -7.73 -3.55
CA ALA A 164 7.27 -9.03 -3.18
C ALA A 164 5.98 -9.30 -3.94
N THR A 165 5.78 -10.56 -4.34
CA THR A 165 4.57 -11.08 -5.00
C THR A 165 3.55 -11.57 -3.99
N ASP A 166 4.02 -12.00 -2.82
CA ASP A 166 3.17 -12.47 -1.74
C ASP A 166 3.64 -12.01 -0.37
N ARG A 167 2.86 -12.39 0.64
CA ARG A 167 3.03 -11.98 2.02
C ARG A 167 4.25 -12.62 2.69
N ASP A 168 4.54 -13.87 2.37
CA ASP A 168 5.64 -14.61 2.99
C ASP A 168 6.98 -14.12 2.44
N GLU A 169 7.02 -13.81 1.15
CA GLU A 169 8.13 -13.13 0.49
C GLU A 169 8.35 -11.74 1.11
N LEU A 170 7.28 -10.93 1.26
CA LEU A 170 7.40 -9.63 1.92
C LEU A 170 7.91 -9.75 3.36
N ALA A 171 7.41 -10.71 4.13
CA ALA A 171 7.86 -10.94 5.50
C ALA A 171 9.34 -11.32 5.56
N THR A 172 9.80 -12.14 4.62
CA THR A 172 11.19 -12.60 4.48
C THR A 172 12.11 -11.43 4.12
N GLU A 173 11.76 -10.65 3.09
CA GLU A 173 12.54 -9.49 2.65
C GLU A 173 12.62 -8.42 3.75
N LEU A 174 11.52 -8.17 4.47
CA LEU A 174 11.52 -7.24 5.61
C LEU A 174 12.42 -7.74 6.76
N ALA A 175 12.48 -9.05 7.00
CA ALA A 175 13.33 -9.63 8.03
C ALA A 175 14.82 -9.48 7.67
N ALA A 176 15.19 -9.84 6.44
CA ALA A 176 16.55 -9.70 5.92
C ALA A 176 17.01 -8.23 5.97
N PHE A 177 16.17 -7.31 5.49
CA PHE A 177 16.50 -5.89 5.49
C PHE A 177 16.59 -5.30 6.90
N ALA A 178 15.78 -5.75 7.86
CA ALA A 178 15.85 -5.29 9.24
C ALA A 178 17.22 -5.58 9.89
N VAL A 179 17.90 -6.67 9.52
CA VAL A 179 19.18 -7.08 10.11
C VAL A 179 20.41 -6.59 9.35
N GLY A 180 20.25 -5.90 8.21
CA GLY A 180 21.38 -5.36 7.46
C GLY A 180 21.48 -5.82 6.01
N GLU A 181 20.78 -6.90 5.66
CA GLU A 181 20.94 -7.58 4.38
C GLU A 181 20.19 -6.84 3.27
N VAL A 182 20.78 -6.80 2.07
CA VAL A 182 20.17 -6.23 0.86
C VAL A 182 20.21 -7.32 -0.19
N THR A 183 19.04 -7.81 -0.58
CA THR A 183 18.84 -8.86 -1.58
C THR A 183 18.70 -8.27 -2.97
N GLU A 184 18.60 -9.13 -3.99
CA GLU A 184 18.25 -8.74 -5.36
C GLU A 184 16.86 -8.08 -5.49
N ARG A 185 15.98 -8.28 -4.51
CA ARG A 185 14.62 -7.70 -4.44
C ARG A 185 14.54 -6.42 -3.61
N THR A 186 15.69 -5.96 -3.08
CA THR A 186 15.76 -4.79 -2.21
C THR A 186 16.65 -3.72 -2.81
N ALA A 187 16.08 -2.54 -3.05
CA ALA A 187 16.84 -1.33 -3.34
C ALA A 187 16.91 -0.47 -2.08
N PHE A 188 18.11 -0.09 -1.65
CA PHE A 188 18.32 0.77 -0.48
C PHE A 188 19.25 1.93 -0.81
N GLY A 189 18.86 3.14 -0.41
CA GLY A 189 19.68 4.32 -0.61
C GLY A 189 18.95 5.61 -0.31
N ARG A 190 19.48 6.71 -0.85
CA ARG A 190 18.85 8.02 -0.80
C ARG A 190 18.37 8.41 -2.20
N PRO A 191 17.16 8.97 -2.35
CA PRO A 191 16.72 9.45 -3.65
C PRO A 191 17.63 10.58 -4.15
N ALA A 192 17.88 10.62 -5.45
CA ALA A 192 18.62 11.71 -6.06
C ALA A 192 17.81 13.02 -5.97
N THR A 193 18.47 14.14 -5.67
CA THR A 193 17.84 15.47 -5.56
C THR A 193 17.37 16.03 -6.89
N SER A 194 17.93 15.55 -8.01
CA SER A 194 17.42 15.79 -9.37
C SER A 194 17.60 14.52 -10.20
N ALA A 195 16.50 13.86 -10.57
CA ALA A 195 16.56 12.74 -11.50
C ALA A 195 16.48 13.28 -12.93
N LYS A 196 17.59 13.19 -13.67
CA LYS A 196 17.61 13.35 -15.14
C LYS A 196 17.91 11.97 -15.75
N PRO A 197 16.92 11.06 -15.77
CA PRO A 197 17.16 9.69 -16.20
C PRO A 197 17.59 9.68 -17.67
N VAL A 198 18.52 8.79 -18.00
CA VAL A 198 18.95 8.54 -19.38
C VAL A 198 18.53 7.11 -19.72
N PHE A 199 17.78 6.93 -20.80
CA PHE A 199 17.47 5.57 -21.27
C PHE A 199 18.61 5.08 -22.17
N VAL A 200 19.12 3.91 -21.84
CA VAL A 200 20.23 3.28 -22.56
C VAL A 200 19.69 2.05 -23.29
N PHE A 201 19.87 2.03 -24.60
CA PHE A 201 19.34 1.03 -25.53
C PHE A 201 20.50 0.19 -26.08
N PRO A 202 20.92 -0.88 -25.39
CA PRO A 202 22.05 -1.68 -25.85
C PRO A 202 21.73 -2.39 -27.18
N GLY A 203 22.79 -2.69 -27.94
CA GLY A 203 22.68 -3.52 -29.14
C GLY A 203 22.43 -5.01 -28.82
N GLN A 204 22.74 -5.86 -29.80
CA GLN A 204 22.60 -7.31 -29.67
C GLN A 204 23.56 -7.90 -28.62
N GLY A 205 23.10 -8.90 -27.86
CA GLY A 205 23.89 -9.64 -26.87
C GLY A 205 23.18 -9.91 -25.56
N ALA A 206 22.11 -9.16 -25.26
CA ALA A 206 21.34 -9.28 -24.01
C ALA A 206 20.02 -10.07 -24.18
N GLN A 207 19.71 -10.57 -25.38
CA GLN A 207 18.51 -11.36 -25.63
C GLN A 207 18.55 -12.72 -24.92
N TRP A 208 17.38 -13.18 -24.51
CA TRP A 208 17.14 -14.53 -24.00
C TRP A 208 15.73 -14.99 -24.38
N GLU A 209 15.53 -16.31 -24.42
CA GLU A 209 14.25 -16.90 -24.83
C GLU A 209 13.17 -16.63 -23.78
N GLY A 210 12.05 -16.04 -24.20
CA GLY A 210 10.95 -15.69 -23.30
C GLY A 210 11.05 -14.30 -22.67
N MET A 211 12.02 -13.46 -23.07
CA MET A 211 12.32 -12.16 -22.44
C MET A 211 11.18 -11.14 -22.31
N ALA A 212 10.10 -11.32 -23.06
CA ALA A 212 8.96 -10.41 -23.12
C ALA A 212 7.64 -11.07 -22.68
N VAL A 213 7.60 -12.39 -22.50
CA VAL A 213 6.35 -13.15 -22.42
C VAL A 213 5.50 -12.75 -21.21
N GLU A 214 6.11 -12.66 -20.03
CA GLU A 214 5.37 -12.27 -18.83
C GLU A 214 4.82 -10.84 -18.94
N LEU A 215 5.58 -9.91 -19.51
CA LEU A 215 5.14 -8.53 -19.70
C LEU A 215 4.05 -8.40 -20.77
N LEU A 216 4.04 -9.26 -21.80
CA LEU A 216 2.94 -9.35 -22.76
C LEU A 216 1.62 -9.74 -22.08
N ASP A 217 1.70 -10.62 -21.08
CA ASP A 217 0.51 -11.15 -20.40
C ASP A 217 0.04 -10.24 -19.25
N THR A 218 0.95 -9.49 -18.63
CA THR A 218 0.68 -8.74 -17.38
C THR A 218 0.62 -7.23 -17.55
N SER A 219 1.23 -6.66 -18.60
CA SER A 219 1.32 -5.20 -18.81
C SER A 219 0.63 -4.78 -20.11
N PRO A 220 -0.58 -4.18 -20.02
CA PRO A 220 -1.29 -3.67 -21.19
C PRO A 220 -0.51 -2.63 -21.99
N VAL A 221 0.30 -1.79 -21.32
CA VAL A 221 1.14 -0.78 -21.97
C VAL A 221 2.23 -1.43 -22.81
N PHE A 222 2.91 -2.44 -22.25
CA PHE A 222 3.95 -3.16 -22.95
C PHE A 222 3.38 -3.94 -24.14
N ALA A 223 2.26 -4.65 -23.93
CA ALA A 223 1.61 -5.42 -24.99
C ALA A 223 1.11 -4.54 -26.15
N ALA A 224 0.56 -3.37 -25.86
CA ALA A 224 0.14 -2.42 -26.87
C ALA A 224 1.31 -1.90 -27.72
N GLU A 225 2.45 -1.59 -27.09
CA GLU A 225 3.63 -1.10 -27.82
C GLU A 225 4.26 -2.21 -28.68
N ILE A 226 4.29 -3.46 -28.20
CA ILE A 226 4.70 -4.61 -29.01
C ILE A 226 3.77 -4.81 -30.21
N ALA A 227 2.46 -4.70 -30.03
CA ALA A 227 1.50 -4.81 -31.12
C ALA A 227 1.73 -3.73 -32.19
N ALA A 228 1.93 -2.48 -31.78
CA ALA A 228 2.24 -1.37 -32.68
C ALA A 228 3.56 -1.59 -33.45
N CYS A 229 4.61 -2.11 -32.78
CA CYS A 229 5.85 -2.49 -33.45
C CYS A 229 5.63 -3.62 -34.46
N GLY A 230 4.82 -4.62 -34.11
CA GLY A 230 4.48 -5.72 -35.00
C GLY A 230 3.74 -5.25 -36.25
N GLU A 231 2.80 -4.32 -36.12
CA GLU A 231 2.11 -3.68 -37.25
C GLU A 231 3.08 -2.92 -38.16
N ALA A 232 3.98 -2.13 -37.57
CA ALA A 232 4.97 -1.36 -38.33
C ALA A 232 6.00 -2.26 -39.06
N LEU A 233 6.34 -3.42 -38.49
CA LEU A 233 7.29 -4.36 -39.08
C LEU A 233 6.66 -5.25 -40.17
N ALA A 234 5.32 -5.39 -40.19
CA ALA A 234 4.62 -6.39 -41.00
C ALA A 234 4.88 -6.31 -42.52
N GLU A 235 5.26 -5.15 -43.05
CA GLU A 235 5.61 -5.00 -44.47
C GLU A 235 7.04 -5.45 -44.81
N PHE A 236 7.91 -5.55 -43.81
CA PHE A 236 9.34 -5.86 -43.97
C PHE A 236 9.71 -7.30 -43.63
N VAL A 237 8.81 -8.04 -42.97
CA VAL A 237 9.06 -9.40 -42.47
C VAL A 237 7.94 -10.37 -42.85
N ASP A 238 8.26 -11.66 -42.91
CA ASP A 238 7.33 -12.75 -43.23
C ASP A 238 6.84 -13.51 -41.99
N TRP A 239 7.08 -12.96 -40.79
CA TRP A 239 6.74 -13.53 -39.49
C TRP A 239 6.03 -12.53 -38.59
N ARG A 240 5.38 -13.02 -37.54
CA ARG A 240 4.71 -12.17 -36.53
C ARG A 240 5.61 -11.97 -35.32
N LEU A 241 5.78 -10.73 -34.90
CA LEU A 241 6.64 -10.38 -33.76
C LEU A 241 6.22 -11.09 -32.48
N GLU A 242 4.93 -11.14 -32.18
CA GLU A 242 4.45 -11.83 -30.97
C GLU A 242 4.75 -13.33 -31.00
N ASP A 243 4.61 -13.99 -32.15
CA ASP A 243 4.91 -15.41 -32.30
C ASP A 243 6.40 -15.70 -32.06
N VAL A 244 7.30 -14.80 -32.52
CA VAL A 244 8.74 -14.87 -32.25
C VAL A 244 9.02 -14.70 -30.76
N LEU A 245 8.43 -13.71 -30.10
CA LEU A 245 8.66 -13.44 -28.67
C LEU A 245 8.13 -14.56 -27.77
N ARG A 246 7.04 -15.22 -28.16
CA ARG A 246 6.45 -16.37 -27.45
C ARG A 246 7.09 -17.71 -27.80
N GLY A 247 8.04 -17.75 -28.76
CA GLY A 247 8.66 -19.00 -29.20
C GLY A 247 7.68 -19.97 -29.86
N ALA A 248 6.72 -19.46 -30.65
CA ALA A 248 5.73 -20.30 -31.30
C ALA A 248 6.40 -21.32 -32.25
N PRO A 249 5.87 -22.56 -32.41
CA PRO A 249 6.54 -23.63 -33.14
C PRO A 249 6.94 -23.34 -34.59
N CYS A 250 6.24 -22.40 -35.25
CA CYS A 250 6.52 -21.99 -36.64
C CYS A 250 7.23 -20.63 -36.74
N ALA A 251 7.54 -19.98 -35.61
CA ALA A 251 8.22 -18.71 -35.60
C ALA A 251 9.72 -18.90 -35.88
N PRO A 252 10.36 -17.96 -36.59
CA PRO A 252 11.79 -18.03 -36.80
C PRO A 252 12.57 -17.82 -35.50
N SER A 253 13.74 -18.46 -35.41
CA SER A 253 14.60 -18.41 -34.21
C SER A 253 15.19 -17.01 -33.97
N LEU A 254 15.27 -16.62 -32.69
CA LEU A 254 16.01 -15.44 -32.22
C LEU A 254 17.54 -15.54 -32.41
N GLU A 255 18.08 -16.65 -32.93
CA GLU A 255 19.48 -16.75 -33.34
C GLU A 255 19.76 -16.04 -34.68
N ARG A 256 18.71 -15.85 -35.50
CA ARG A 256 18.80 -15.13 -36.77
C ARG A 256 18.91 -13.63 -36.54
N VAL A 257 19.96 -13.00 -37.09
CA VAL A 257 20.23 -11.57 -36.91
C VAL A 257 19.07 -10.70 -37.42
N ASP A 258 18.47 -11.08 -38.54
CA ASP A 258 17.33 -10.41 -39.17
C ASP A 258 16.01 -10.54 -38.38
N VAL A 259 15.98 -11.42 -37.37
CA VAL A 259 14.83 -11.62 -36.46
C VAL A 259 15.10 -10.99 -35.10
N VAL A 260 16.29 -11.23 -34.54
CA VAL A 260 16.67 -10.77 -33.20
C VAL A 260 16.77 -9.25 -33.12
N GLN A 261 17.26 -8.57 -34.16
CA GLN A 261 17.41 -7.11 -34.13
C GLN A 261 16.06 -6.39 -34.10
N PRO A 262 15.08 -6.70 -34.98
CA PRO A 262 13.76 -6.10 -34.89
C PRO A 262 13.01 -6.50 -33.61
N ALA A 263 13.18 -7.74 -33.13
CA ALA A 263 12.57 -8.18 -31.88
C ALA A 263 13.13 -7.42 -30.66
N LEU A 264 14.46 -7.29 -30.57
CA LEU A 264 15.11 -6.51 -29.51
C LEU A 264 14.74 -5.03 -29.56
N PHE A 265 14.71 -4.43 -30.75
CA PHE A 265 14.23 -3.06 -30.92
C PHE A 265 12.83 -2.89 -30.32
N SER A 266 11.91 -3.78 -30.69
CA SER A 266 10.52 -3.75 -30.24
C SER A 266 10.39 -3.92 -28.73
N VAL A 267 11.16 -4.83 -28.14
CA VAL A 267 11.20 -5.01 -26.68
C VAL A 267 11.74 -3.77 -25.98
N MET A 268 12.83 -3.17 -26.47
CA MET A 268 13.41 -2.00 -25.81
C MET A 268 12.51 -0.76 -25.88
N VAL A 269 11.85 -0.50 -27.01
CA VAL A 269 10.88 0.63 -27.10
C VAL A 269 9.64 0.37 -26.26
N SER A 270 9.21 -0.89 -26.14
CA SER A 270 8.10 -1.30 -25.26
C SER A 270 8.44 -1.16 -23.78
N LEU A 271 9.68 -1.48 -23.37
CA LEU A 271 10.18 -1.19 -22.03
C LEU A 271 10.26 0.33 -21.78
N ALA A 272 10.68 1.11 -22.78
CA ALA A 272 10.69 2.58 -22.66
C ALA A 272 9.27 3.14 -22.49
N ALA A 273 8.28 2.64 -23.23
CA ALA A 273 6.88 2.99 -23.05
C ALA A 273 6.37 2.64 -21.64
N LEU A 274 6.73 1.46 -21.13
CA LEU A 274 6.39 1.04 -19.77
C LEU A 274 6.97 1.98 -18.71
N TRP A 275 8.26 2.33 -18.79
CA TRP A 275 8.88 3.31 -17.88
C TRP A 275 8.19 4.68 -17.91
N ARG A 276 7.85 5.17 -19.11
CA ARG A 276 7.14 6.45 -19.27
C ARG A 276 5.73 6.40 -18.69
N SER A 277 5.04 5.25 -18.77
CA SER A 277 3.74 5.07 -18.12
C SER A 277 3.79 5.18 -16.59
N CYS A 278 4.95 4.89 -15.99
CA CYS A 278 5.23 5.10 -14.57
C CYS A 278 5.69 6.54 -14.25
N GLY A 279 5.65 7.46 -15.21
CA GLY A 279 6.07 8.86 -15.06
C GLY A 279 7.58 9.09 -15.18
N VAL A 280 8.37 8.08 -15.57
CA VAL A 280 9.81 8.24 -15.79
C VAL A 280 10.06 8.69 -17.22
N GLU A 281 10.21 9.99 -17.40
CA GLU A 281 10.52 10.59 -18.72
C GLU A 281 12.04 10.77 -18.91
N PRO A 282 12.64 10.21 -19.98
CA PRO A 282 14.07 10.33 -20.22
C PRO A 282 14.46 11.77 -20.56
N SER A 283 15.52 12.26 -19.92
CA SER A 283 16.15 13.55 -20.26
C SER A 283 17.10 13.44 -21.46
N ALA A 284 17.58 12.23 -21.76
CA ALA A 284 18.36 11.89 -22.93
C ALA A 284 18.23 10.39 -23.22
N VAL A 285 18.64 9.99 -24.43
CA VAL A 285 18.73 8.58 -24.84
C VAL A 285 20.11 8.31 -25.44
N VAL A 286 20.63 7.10 -25.26
CA VAL A 286 21.88 6.62 -25.86
C VAL A 286 21.67 5.17 -26.31
N GLY A 287 22.19 4.80 -27.49
CA GLY A 287 22.20 3.44 -28.01
C GLY A 287 23.43 3.17 -28.84
#